data_AF-A0A9P4JXY0-F1
#
_entry.id   AF-A0A9P4JXY0-F1
#
_cell.length_a   1.000
_cell.length_b   1.000
_cell.length_c   1.000
_cell.angle_alpha   90.00
_cell.angle_beta   90.00
_cell.angle_gamma   90.00
#
_symmetry.space_group_name_H-M   'P 1'
#
loop_
_entity.id
_entity.type
_entity.pdbx_description
1 polymer ?
#
loop_
_entity_poly.entity_id
_entity_poly.type
_entity_poly.pdbx_seq_one_letter_code
_entity_poly.pdbx_strand_id
1 'polypeptide(L)'
;MKITLGMFQLLCTNSQVTPRFLSLVEGMRKKNFPKDEHFMSCYTQLSTTPKQSGTNNAANLTYDICYNLRHFEKNGRNLQDPWSCRQTVTHQKYHFSDATSSWIIVQPPELWSSSVDRVKLCRDQRVSFEKPLEEFDFDFALSQHVQALRRKLHHVVTILEGTQATVRTISAFAKAIQDKAGISTRSGECFLRELDNISHDLYSHLTTSSELLNLSNDIKSMINAILEFRNQNVMKKNGIQLQRIAENDSKGKKVVADIAQWTYNDSRTMRIATVIAMFYLPASLVFALFSTCFVELHGSGTGLLVHKEIWIAMLSILVLIGGNSIFLWLWNRRGRKRYAHPSQKA
;
A
#
# COMPACT_ATOMS: atom_id res chain seq x y z
N MET A 1 -8.02 -45.68 8.87
CA MET A 1 -7.33 -46.86 8.29
C MET A 1 -6.30 -46.38 7.28
N LYS A 2 -5.03 -46.83 7.35
CA LYS A 2 -4.00 -46.48 6.35
C LYS A 2 -3.97 -47.58 5.28
N ILE A 3 -4.40 -47.28 4.06
CA ILE A 3 -4.41 -48.22 2.92
C ILE A 3 -3.03 -48.16 2.24
N THR A 4 -2.41 -49.31 1.98
CA THR A 4 -1.16 -49.40 1.22
C THR A 4 -1.41 -49.29 -0.29
N LEU A 5 -0.41 -48.92 -1.07
CA LEU A 5 -0.54 -48.78 -2.53
C LEU A 5 -1.04 -50.07 -3.21
N GLY A 6 -0.54 -51.23 -2.77
CA GLY A 6 -0.97 -52.53 -3.31
C GLY A 6 -2.44 -52.86 -2.98
N MET A 7 -2.91 -52.52 -1.78
CA MET A 7 -4.33 -52.67 -1.42
C MET A 7 -5.22 -51.73 -2.24
N PHE A 8 -4.77 -50.49 -2.47
CA PHE A 8 -5.50 -49.54 -3.30
C PHE A 8 -5.58 -49.98 -4.77
N GLN A 9 -4.47 -50.49 -5.33
CA GLN A 9 -4.46 -51.07 -6.68
C GLN A 9 -5.44 -52.24 -6.79
N LEU A 10 -5.42 -53.15 -5.82
CA LEU A 10 -6.33 -54.30 -5.81
C LEU A 10 -7.81 -53.87 -5.71
N LEU A 11 -8.12 -52.84 -4.92
CA LEU A 11 -9.46 -52.23 -4.87
C LEU A 11 -9.86 -51.62 -6.23
N CYS A 12 -8.97 -50.84 -6.85
CA CYS A 12 -9.25 -50.22 -8.15
C CYS A 12 -9.46 -51.25 -9.27
N THR A 13 -8.65 -52.32 -9.29
CA THR A 13 -8.78 -53.41 -10.27
C THR A 13 -10.06 -54.22 -10.03
N ASN A 14 -10.38 -54.54 -8.77
CA ASN A 14 -11.58 -55.31 -8.44
C ASN A 14 -12.88 -54.52 -8.71
N SER A 15 -12.90 -53.22 -8.41
CA SER A 15 -14.06 -52.35 -8.66
C SER A 15 -14.16 -51.84 -10.10
N GLN A 16 -13.19 -52.17 -10.97
CA GLN A 16 -13.08 -51.67 -12.35
C GLN A 16 -13.28 -50.16 -12.43
N VAL A 17 -12.46 -49.43 -11.68
CA VAL A 17 -12.58 -47.98 -11.53
C VAL A 17 -12.10 -47.27 -12.79
N THR A 18 -12.81 -46.21 -13.20
CA THR A 18 -12.49 -45.43 -14.40
C THR A 18 -11.12 -44.76 -14.30
N PRO A 19 -10.28 -44.75 -15.37
CA PRO A 19 -8.97 -44.07 -15.35
C PRO A 19 -9.03 -42.58 -14.96
N ARG A 20 -10.13 -41.88 -15.30
CA ARG A 20 -10.40 -40.49 -14.89
C ARG A 20 -10.48 -40.28 -13.38
N PHE A 21 -10.86 -41.30 -12.62
CA PHE A 21 -10.78 -41.22 -11.15
C PHE A 21 -9.33 -41.25 -10.66
N LEU A 22 -8.45 -42.03 -11.30
CA LEU A 22 -7.04 -42.09 -10.93
C LEU A 22 -6.35 -40.74 -11.15
N SER A 23 -6.68 -40.01 -12.22
CA SER A 23 -6.14 -38.65 -12.42
C SER A 23 -6.57 -37.67 -11.32
N LEU A 24 -7.79 -37.81 -10.77
CA LEU A 24 -8.22 -37.02 -9.60
C LEU A 24 -7.45 -37.43 -8.34
N VAL A 25 -7.18 -38.73 -8.16
CA VAL A 25 -6.40 -39.25 -7.02
C VAL A 25 -4.93 -38.86 -7.07
N GLU A 26 -4.34 -38.75 -8.26
CA GLU A 26 -2.98 -38.23 -8.45
C GLU A 26 -2.85 -36.80 -7.92
N GLY A 27 -3.88 -35.97 -8.11
CA GLY A 27 -3.94 -34.61 -7.57
C GLY A 27 -3.92 -34.51 -6.04
N MET A 28 -4.13 -35.61 -5.32
CA MET A 28 -4.05 -35.70 -3.84
C MET A 28 -2.69 -36.16 -3.31
N ARG A 29 -1.73 -36.47 -4.18
CA ARG A 29 -0.38 -36.86 -3.76
C ARG A 29 0.34 -35.71 -3.06
N LYS A 30 1.35 -36.03 -2.25
CA LYS A 30 2.26 -35.04 -1.66
C LYS A 30 2.83 -34.14 -2.77
N LYS A 31 2.40 -32.87 -2.78
CA LYS A 31 2.80 -31.89 -3.80
C LYS A 31 4.13 -31.25 -3.43
N ASN A 32 5.04 -31.17 -4.40
CA ASN A 32 6.31 -30.43 -4.27
C ASN A 32 6.17 -28.96 -4.72
N PHE A 33 5.07 -28.61 -5.39
CA PHE A 33 4.77 -27.27 -5.90
C PHE A 33 3.31 -26.90 -5.61
N PRO A 34 2.98 -25.60 -5.42
CA PRO A 34 1.62 -25.12 -5.16
C PRO A 34 0.77 -25.10 -6.45
N LYS A 35 0.76 -26.21 -7.20
CA LYS A 35 -0.05 -26.37 -8.40
C LYS A 35 -1.27 -27.22 -8.07
N ASP A 36 -2.45 -26.64 -8.23
CA ASP A 36 -3.70 -27.38 -8.10
C ASP A 36 -4.12 -27.95 -9.45
N GLU A 37 -3.79 -29.22 -9.65
CA GLU A 37 -4.29 -30.00 -10.78
C GLU A 37 -5.71 -30.47 -10.47
N HIS A 38 -6.63 -30.35 -11.45
CA HIS A 38 -8.04 -30.76 -11.35
C HIS A 38 -8.80 -30.12 -10.16
N PHE A 39 -8.90 -28.78 -10.17
CA PHE A 39 -9.42 -27.96 -9.07
C PHE A 39 -10.82 -28.39 -8.59
N MET A 40 -11.78 -28.63 -9.51
CA MET A 40 -13.15 -29.10 -9.24
C MET A 40 -13.72 -29.97 -10.37
N SER A 41 -12.89 -30.82 -10.96
CA SER A 41 -13.31 -31.63 -12.12
C SER A 41 -14.36 -32.69 -11.74
N CYS A 42 -15.31 -32.91 -12.64
CA CYS A 42 -16.37 -33.91 -12.55
C CYS A 42 -16.46 -34.64 -13.88
N TYR A 43 -16.42 -35.97 -13.84
CA TYR A 43 -16.46 -36.84 -15.01
C TYR A 43 -17.56 -37.87 -14.86
N THR A 44 -18.31 -38.07 -15.94
CA THR A 44 -19.32 -39.13 -16.02
C THR A 44 -18.96 -40.12 -17.12
N GLN A 45 -19.12 -41.40 -16.82
CA GLN A 45 -18.92 -42.52 -17.73
C GLN A 45 -20.07 -43.54 -17.57
N LEU A 46 -20.33 -44.29 -18.62
CA LEU A 46 -21.41 -45.26 -18.76
C LEU A 46 -20.66 -46.36 -19.46
N SER A 47 -20.60 -47.51 -18.83
CA SER A 47 -19.79 -48.63 -19.25
C SER A 47 -20.72 -49.83 -19.44
N THR A 48 -20.38 -50.69 -20.38
CA THR A 48 -21.08 -51.97 -20.59
C THR A 48 -20.02 -53.05 -20.55
N THR A 49 -20.16 -54.02 -19.66
CA THR A 49 -19.23 -55.14 -19.61
C THR A 49 -19.60 -56.15 -20.73
N PRO A 50 -18.63 -56.59 -21.56
CA PRO A 50 -18.90 -57.58 -22.59
C PRO A 50 -19.32 -58.92 -21.96
N LYS A 51 -20.29 -59.59 -22.58
CA LYS A 51 -20.80 -60.90 -22.14
C LYS A 51 -19.67 -61.93 -22.05
N GLN A 52 -19.55 -62.63 -20.91
CA GLN A 52 -18.97 -63.97 -20.94
C GLN A 52 -20.00 -64.90 -21.61
N SER A 53 -19.55 -65.63 -22.63
CA SER A 53 -20.34 -66.54 -23.47
C SER A 53 -21.28 -67.44 -22.65
N GLY A 54 -22.60 -67.38 -22.89
CA GLY A 54 -23.48 -68.51 -22.53
C GLY A 54 -24.95 -68.25 -22.21
N THR A 55 -25.38 -67.05 -21.80
CA THR A 55 -26.80 -66.86 -21.36
C THR A 55 -27.46 -65.60 -21.93
N ASN A 56 -28.64 -65.80 -22.50
CA ASN A 56 -29.52 -64.76 -23.02
C ASN A 56 -30.15 -64.02 -21.84
N ASN A 57 -29.54 -62.92 -21.39
CA ASN A 57 -30.19 -61.79 -20.72
C ASN A 57 -29.26 -60.55 -20.83
N ALA A 58 -29.81 -59.36 -20.60
CA ALA A 58 -29.26 -58.04 -20.99
C ALA A 58 -27.79 -57.77 -20.61
N ALA A 59 -27.10 -56.94 -21.39
CA ALA A 59 -25.76 -56.45 -21.05
C ALA A 59 -25.76 -55.74 -19.68
N ASN A 60 -24.80 -56.08 -18.81
CA ASN A 60 -24.61 -55.40 -17.52
C ASN A 60 -24.14 -53.96 -17.76
N LEU A 61 -25.12 -53.05 -17.79
CA LEU A 61 -24.93 -51.61 -17.86
C LEU A 61 -24.45 -51.11 -16.50
N THR A 62 -23.47 -50.20 -16.50
CA THR A 62 -23.03 -49.48 -15.29
C THR A 62 -22.87 -48.00 -15.58
N TYR A 63 -23.25 -47.14 -14.64
CA TYR A 63 -23.03 -45.70 -14.72
C TYR A 63 -22.02 -45.27 -13.66
N ASP A 64 -20.93 -44.64 -14.09
CA ASP A 64 -19.81 -44.22 -13.27
C ASP A 64 -19.79 -42.68 -13.21
N ILE A 65 -19.61 -42.11 -12.02
CA ILE A 65 -19.35 -40.68 -11.84
C ILE A 65 -18.18 -40.51 -10.89
N CYS A 66 -17.24 -39.63 -11.22
CA CYS A 66 -16.19 -39.23 -10.30
C CYS A 66 -16.04 -37.72 -10.26
N TYR A 67 -15.80 -37.18 -9.07
CA TYR A 67 -15.73 -35.74 -8.85
C TYR A 67 -14.78 -35.39 -7.72
N ASN A 68 -14.18 -34.20 -7.80
CA ASN A 68 -13.37 -33.60 -6.76
C ASN A 68 -14.15 -32.48 -6.06
N LEU A 69 -14.41 -32.63 -4.76
CA LEU A 69 -15.02 -31.60 -3.92
C LEU A 69 -13.97 -30.96 -3.04
N ARG A 70 -14.01 -29.62 -2.95
CA ARG A 70 -13.20 -28.86 -2.00
C ARG A 70 -14.06 -28.38 -0.85
N HIS A 71 -13.51 -28.47 0.36
CA HIS A 71 -14.16 -28.01 1.59
C HIS A 71 -13.13 -27.34 2.49
N PHE A 72 -13.59 -26.54 3.45
CA PHE A 72 -12.71 -25.89 4.41
C PHE A 72 -12.86 -26.54 5.78
N GLU A 73 -11.73 -26.93 6.36
CA GLU A 73 -11.66 -27.53 7.70
C GLU A 73 -10.57 -26.89 8.52
N LYS A 74 -10.76 -26.94 9.84
CA LYS A 74 -9.76 -26.46 10.78
C LYS A 74 -8.49 -27.26 10.63
N ASN A 75 -7.37 -26.58 10.43
CA ASN A 75 -6.10 -27.23 10.15
C ASN A 75 -5.44 -27.85 11.41
N GLY A 76 -5.97 -27.54 12.60
CA GLY A 76 -5.48 -28.03 13.90
C GLY A 76 -4.11 -27.47 14.29
N ARG A 77 -3.61 -26.45 13.59
CA ARG A 77 -2.30 -25.82 13.81
C ARG A 77 -2.50 -24.45 14.45
N ASN A 78 -1.53 -24.02 15.26
CA ASN A 78 -1.43 -22.63 15.73
C ASN A 78 -0.93 -21.71 14.61
N LEU A 79 -1.68 -21.63 13.52
CA LEU A 79 -1.46 -20.69 12.41
C LEU A 79 -2.42 -19.50 12.52
N GLN A 80 -2.05 -18.38 11.90
CA GLN A 80 -2.85 -17.15 11.90
C GLN A 80 -4.23 -17.37 11.24
N ASP A 81 -4.29 -18.21 10.20
CA ASP A 81 -5.54 -18.72 9.64
C ASP A 81 -5.81 -20.14 10.19
N PRO A 82 -6.90 -20.35 10.95
CA PRO A 82 -7.25 -21.66 11.48
C PRO A 82 -7.82 -22.59 10.41
N TRP A 83 -8.21 -22.09 9.24
CA TRP A 83 -8.84 -22.87 8.18
C TRP A 83 -7.83 -23.35 7.14
N SER A 84 -8.17 -24.45 6.47
CA SER A 84 -7.43 -24.93 5.31
C SER A 84 -8.39 -25.52 4.31
N CYS A 85 -8.16 -25.22 3.03
CA CYS A 85 -8.83 -25.92 1.94
C CYS A 85 -8.34 -27.37 1.91
N ARG A 86 -9.29 -28.29 1.97
CA ARG A 86 -9.16 -29.75 1.84
C ARG A 86 -9.87 -30.18 0.57
N GLN A 87 -9.55 -31.37 0.09
CA GLN A 87 -10.14 -31.96 -1.10
C GLN A 87 -10.57 -33.40 -0.82
N THR A 88 -11.72 -33.77 -1.37
CA THR A 88 -12.30 -35.10 -1.30
C THR A 88 -12.58 -35.57 -2.72
N VAL A 89 -12.04 -36.74 -3.08
CA VAL A 89 -12.33 -37.35 -4.37
C VAL A 89 -13.28 -38.51 -4.16
N THR A 90 -14.40 -38.47 -4.87
CA THR A 90 -15.44 -39.51 -4.81
C THR A 90 -15.57 -40.17 -6.17
N HIS A 91 -15.67 -41.49 -6.17
CA HIS A 91 -16.12 -42.28 -7.31
C HIS A 91 -17.34 -43.09 -6.89
N GLN A 92 -18.38 -42.98 -7.69
CA GLN A 92 -19.62 -43.72 -7.52
C GLN A 92 -19.89 -44.50 -8.79
N LYS A 93 -20.19 -45.79 -8.64
CA LYS A 93 -20.55 -46.69 -9.73
C LYS A 93 -21.89 -47.36 -9.43
N TYR A 94 -22.85 -47.13 -10.30
CA TYR A 94 -24.18 -47.70 -10.23
C TYR A 94 -24.30 -48.91 -11.16
N HIS A 95 -24.70 -50.05 -10.60
CA HIS A 95 -24.93 -51.29 -11.31
C HIS A 95 -26.43 -51.46 -11.59
N PHE A 96 -26.84 -51.38 -12.86
CA PHE A 96 -28.24 -51.48 -13.23
C PHE A 96 -28.80 -52.91 -13.09
N SER A 97 -27.94 -53.93 -13.13
CA SER A 97 -28.33 -55.35 -12.98
C SER A 97 -28.94 -55.64 -11.60
N ASP A 98 -28.30 -55.10 -10.56
CA ASP A 98 -28.61 -55.42 -9.16
C ASP A 98 -29.23 -54.23 -8.43
N ALA A 99 -29.44 -53.11 -9.13
CA ALA A 99 -29.85 -51.82 -8.58
C ALA A 99 -28.99 -51.34 -7.39
N THR A 100 -27.70 -51.71 -7.38
CA THR A 100 -26.76 -51.38 -6.31
C THR A 100 -25.81 -50.27 -6.71
N SER A 101 -25.25 -49.56 -5.72
CA SER A 101 -24.22 -48.56 -5.94
C SER A 101 -22.99 -48.84 -5.09
N SER A 102 -21.82 -48.74 -5.70
CA SER A 102 -20.52 -48.83 -5.02
C SER A 102 -19.86 -47.46 -4.98
N TRP A 103 -19.28 -47.12 -3.82
CA TRP A 103 -18.73 -45.80 -3.55
C TRP A 103 -17.29 -45.94 -3.05
N ILE A 104 -16.40 -45.15 -3.61
CA ILE A 104 -15.02 -45.00 -3.15
C ILE A 104 -14.84 -43.51 -2.85
N ILE A 105 -14.62 -43.18 -1.58
CA ILE A 105 -14.40 -41.81 -1.13
C ILE A 105 -12.99 -41.73 -0.53
N VAL A 106 -12.19 -40.81 -1.05
CA VAL A 106 -10.82 -40.59 -0.60
C VAL A 106 -10.75 -39.23 0.08
N GLN A 107 -10.19 -39.22 1.29
CA GLN A 107 -10.14 -38.04 2.17
C GLN A 107 -11.53 -37.40 2.37
N PRO A 108 -12.52 -38.15 2.90
CA PRO A 108 -13.80 -37.57 3.25
C PRO A 108 -13.64 -36.46 4.30
N PRO A 109 -14.55 -35.47 4.34
CA PRO A 109 -14.55 -34.46 5.40
C PRO A 109 -14.55 -35.10 6.79
N GLU A 110 -13.91 -34.47 7.77
CA GLU A 110 -13.97 -34.91 9.17
C GLU A 110 -15.42 -35.03 9.65
N LEU A 111 -16.25 -34.06 9.24
CA LEU A 111 -17.68 -34.04 9.50
C LEU A 111 -18.43 -35.25 8.92
N TRP A 112 -17.91 -35.89 7.86
CA TRP A 112 -18.52 -37.06 7.24
C TRP A 112 -18.48 -38.27 8.18
N SER A 113 -17.36 -38.46 8.88
CA SER A 113 -17.23 -39.55 9.86
C SER A 113 -18.18 -39.38 11.05
N SER A 114 -18.41 -38.14 11.47
CA SER A 114 -19.39 -37.80 12.52
C SER A 114 -20.83 -37.69 12.02
N SER A 115 -21.08 -37.48 10.72
CA SER A 115 -22.43 -37.40 10.14
C SER A 115 -23.09 -38.76 10.00
N VAL A 116 -22.30 -39.83 9.87
CA VAL A 116 -22.80 -41.21 10.03
C VAL A 116 -23.35 -41.44 11.46
N ASP A 117 -22.90 -40.64 12.43
CA ASP A 117 -23.29 -40.68 13.85
C ASP A 117 -24.03 -39.43 14.37
N ARG A 118 -24.62 -38.61 13.48
CA ARG A 118 -25.60 -37.50 13.67
C ARG A 118 -25.12 -36.11 13.24
N VAL A 119 -26.05 -35.47 12.52
CA VAL A 119 -26.24 -34.03 12.30
C VAL A 119 -26.20 -33.25 13.62
N LYS A 120 -25.07 -32.58 13.95
CA LYS A 120 -25.05 -31.45 14.89
C LYS A 120 -23.91 -30.46 14.64
N LEU A 121 -24.33 -29.22 14.40
CA LEU A 121 -23.71 -27.92 14.69
C LEU A 121 -22.37 -27.54 14.04
N CYS A 122 -22.39 -26.38 13.39
CA CYS A 122 -21.33 -25.39 13.54
C CYS A 122 -21.95 -24.02 13.81
N ARG A 123 -21.61 -23.47 14.98
CA ARG A 123 -21.90 -22.10 15.44
C ARG A 123 -20.57 -21.36 15.53
N ASP A 124 -20.60 -20.10 15.08
CA ASP A 124 -19.67 -19.00 15.27
C ASP A 124 -18.18 -19.21 15.01
N GLN A 125 -17.64 -18.41 14.08
CA GLN A 125 -16.35 -17.78 14.32
C GLN A 125 -16.24 -16.42 13.64
N ARG A 126 -16.02 -15.38 14.46
CA ARG A 126 -15.61 -14.04 14.03
C ARG A 126 -14.21 -14.11 13.42
N VAL A 127 -14.05 -13.46 12.28
CA VAL A 127 -12.76 -13.29 11.61
C VAL A 127 -12.15 -11.98 12.09
N SER A 128 -10.99 -12.05 12.74
CA SER A 128 -10.16 -10.89 13.04
C SER A 128 -9.06 -10.78 12.00
N PHE A 129 -8.93 -9.60 11.39
CA PHE A 129 -7.73 -9.20 10.67
C PHE A 129 -7.18 -7.94 11.31
N GLU A 130 -5.88 -7.89 11.57
CA GLU A 130 -5.06 -6.70 11.39
C GLU A 130 -3.58 -7.09 11.56
N LYS A 131 -2.83 -7.03 10.47
CA LYS A 131 -1.40 -6.69 10.53
C LYS A 131 -1.31 -5.17 10.32
N PRO A 132 -0.44 -4.45 11.05
CA PRO A 132 -0.21 -3.04 10.77
C PRO A 132 0.35 -2.87 9.35
N LEU A 133 -0.24 -1.95 8.58
CA LEU A 133 0.06 -1.63 7.18
C LEU A 133 1.50 -1.13 6.90
N GLU A 134 2.36 -1.12 7.92
CA GLU A 134 3.70 -0.52 7.88
C GLU A 134 4.78 -1.49 7.37
N GLU A 135 4.49 -2.80 7.26
CA GLU A 135 5.50 -3.81 6.93
C GLU A 135 5.50 -4.29 5.46
N PHE A 136 4.56 -3.84 4.64
CA PHE A 136 4.48 -4.27 3.24
C PHE A 136 5.04 -3.20 2.31
N ASP A 137 6.11 -3.53 1.58
CA ASP A 137 6.69 -2.65 0.56
C ASP A 137 5.84 -2.70 -0.72
N PHE A 138 4.71 -2.01 -0.69
CA PHE A 138 3.85 -1.83 -1.86
C PHE A 138 4.44 -0.77 -2.79
N ASP A 139 5.23 -1.20 -3.76
CA ASP A 139 5.81 -0.35 -4.80
C ASP A 139 5.06 -0.47 -6.14
N PHE A 140 5.29 0.49 -7.04
CA PHE A 140 4.80 0.49 -8.43
C PHE A 140 5.13 -0.81 -9.16
N ALA A 141 6.26 -1.46 -8.83
CA ALA A 141 6.64 -2.76 -9.36
C ALA A 141 5.60 -3.87 -9.08
N LEU A 142 4.96 -3.86 -7.91
CA LEU A 142 3.90 -4.83 -7.59
C LEU A 142 2.66 -4.58 -8.45
N SER A 143 2.30 -3.31 -8.66
CA SER A 143 1.20 -2.93 -9.56
C SER A 143 1.46 -3.37 -11.00
N GLN A 144 2.70 -3.25 -11.48
CA GLN A 144 3.11 -3.76 -12.79
C GLN A 144 3.01 -5.30 -12.86
N HIS A 145 3.42 -6.01 -11.82
CA HIS A 145 3.35 -7.47 -11.77
C HIS A 145 1.89 -7.97 -11.81
N VAL A 146 1.02 -7.36 -11.01
CA VAL A 146 -0.43 -7.63 -11.03
C VAL A 146 -1.00 -7.38 -12.41
N GLN A 147 -0.64 -6.26 -13.05
CA GLN A 147 -1.12 -5.94 -14.40
C GLN A 147 -0.60 -6.93 -15.46
N ALA A 148 0.65 -7.40 -15.35
CA ALA A 148 1.21 -8.41 -16.25
C ALA A 148 0.48 -9.75 -16.10
N LEU A 149 0.19 -10.17 -14.86
CA LEU A 149 -0.61 -11.37 -14.60
C LEU A 149 -2.04 -11.21 -15.15
N ARG A 150 -2.65 -10.04 -14.96
CA ARG A 150 -3.99 -9.74 -15.48
C ARG A 150 -4.05 -9.83 -17.00
N ARG A 151 -3.02 -9.34 -17.72
CA ARG A 151 -2.92 -9.51 -19.20
C ARG A 151 -2.87 -10.98 -19.60
N LYS A 152 -2.12 -11.81 -18.86
CA LYS A 152 -2.07 -13.25 -19.10
C LYS A 152 -3.43 -13.90 -18.84
N LEU A 153 -4.12 -13.54 -17.75
CA LEU A 153 -5.45 -14.06 -17.44
C LEU A 153 -6.49 -13.69 -18.51
N HIS A 154 -6.48 -12.44 -19.01
CA HIS A 154 -7.34 -12.04 -20.13
C HIS A 154 -7.09 -12.89 -21.37
N HIS A 155 -5.82 -13.15 -21.69
CA HIS A 155 -5.46 -14.02 -22.81
C HIS A 155 -5.96 -15.46 -22.62
N VAL A 156 -5.83 -16.00 -21.40
CA VAL A 156 -6.36 -17.33 -21.04
C VAL A 156 -7.87 -17.39 -21.22
N VAL A 157 -8.61 -16.38 -20.74
CA VAL A 157 -10.07 -16.31 -20.92
C VAL A 157 -10.43 -16.34 -22.40
N THR A 158 -9.78 -15.53 -23.24
CA THR A 158 -10.04 -15.54 -24.69
C THR A 158 -9.79 -16.91 -25.34
N ILE A 159 -8.71 -17.60 -24.94
CA ILE A 159 -8.42 -18.95 -25.46
C ILE A 159 -9.47 -19.96 -24.99
N LEU A 160 -9.87 -19.91 -23.72
CA LEU A 160 -10.86 -20.82 -23.15
C LEU A 160 -12.24 -20.62 -23.78
N GLU A 161 -12.66 -19.37 -24.00
CA GLU A 161 -13.90 -19.03 -24.72
C GLU A 161 -13.88 -19.56 -26.15
N GLY A 162 -12.78 -19.34 -26.88
CA GLY A 162 -12.59 -19.87 -28.23
C GLY A 162 -12.66 -21.38 -28.27
N THR A 163 -11.97 -22.05 -27.34
CA THR A 163 -11.97 -23.51 -27.23
C THR A 163 -13.36 -24.06 -26.89
N GLN A 164 -14.09 -23.41 -25.99
CA GLN A 164 -15.45 -23.79 -25.64
C GLN A 164 -16.40 -23.65 -26.84
N ALA A 165 -16.26 -22.58 -27.63
CA ALA A 165 -17.02 -22.43 -28.88
C ALA A 165 -16.73 -23.57 -29.86
N THR A 166 -15.46 -23.93 -30.04
CA THR A 166 -15.07 -25.06 -30.90
C THR A 166 -15.65 -26.39 -30.42
N VAL A 167 -15.57 -26.68 -29.11
CA VAL A 167 -16.15 -27.92 -28.53
C VAL A 167 -17.66 -27.97 -28.74
N ARG A 168 -18.37 -26.83 -28.61
CA ARG A 168 -19.81 -26.75 -28.90
C ARG A 168 -20.12 -27.05 -30.37
N THR A 169 -19.34 -26.52 -31.31
CA THR A 169 -19.50 -26.82 -32.74
C THR A 169 -19.25 -28.30 -33.04
N ILE A 170 -18.21 -28.91 -32.43
CA ILE A 170 -17.92 -30.34 -32.57
C ILE A 170 -19.06 -31.19 -32.00
N SER A 171 -19.62 -30.80 -30.84
CA SER A 171 -20.77 -31.49 -30.25
C SER A 171 -22.02 -31.44 -31.14
N ALA A 172 -22.31 -30.27 -31.73
CA ALA A 172 -23.42 -30.12 -32.67
C ALA A 172 -23.22 -30.96 -33.94
N PHE A 173 -22.00 -30.97 -34.48
CA PHE A 173 -21.64 -31.81 -35.63
C PHE A 173 -21.78 -33.30 -35.33
N ALA A 174 -21.30 -33.74 -34.16
CA ALA A 174 -21.39 -35.13 -33.72
C ALA A 174 -22.85 -35.59 -33.57
N LYS A 175 -23.74 -34.74 -33.03
CA LYS A 175 -25.18 -35.01 -32.96
C LYS A 175 -25.80 -35.16 -34.35
N ALA A 176 -25.49 -34.24 -35.27
CA ALA A 176 -26.00 -34.28 -36.64
C ALA A 176 -25.56 -35.54 -37.42
N ILE A 177 -24.34 -36.04 -37.17
CA ILE A 177 -23.87 -37.31 -37.73
C ILE A 177 -24.62 -38.48 -37.11
N GLN A 178 -24.83 -38.49 -35.78
CA GLN A 178 -25.55 -39.56 -35.11
C GLN A 178 -26.97 -39.73 -35.65
N ASP A 179 -27.67 -38.62 -35.92
CA ASP A 179 -29.03 -38.61 -36.45
C ASP A 179 -29.10 -39.11 -37.91
N LYS A 180 -28.08 -38.83 -38.73
CA LYS A 180 -28.10 -39.15 -40.18
C LYS A 180 -27.41 -40.46 -40.54
N ALA A 181 -26.34 -40.84 -39.85
CA ALA A 181 -25.47 -41.95 -40.24
C ALA A 181 -25.82 -43.27 -39.53
N GLY A 182 -26.80 -43.29 -38.62
CA GLY A 182 -27.23 -44.51 -37.94
C GLY A 182 -26.10 -45.19 -37.15
N ILE A 183 -25.11 -44.42 -36.67
CA ILE A 183 -24.01 -44.93 -35.85
C ILE A 183 -24.62 -45.61 -34.61
N SER A 184 -24.04 -46.75 -34.19
CA SER A 184 -24.45 -47.44 -32.97
C SER A 184 -24.70 -46.43 -31.85
N THR A 185 -25.95 -46.33 -31.36
CA THR A 185 -26.41 -45.31 -30.42
C THR A 185 -25.45 -45.12 -29.24
N ARG A 186 -24.84 -46.23 -28.81
CA ARG A 186 -23.88 -46.29 -27.70
C ARG A 186 -22.56 -45.53 -27.93
N SER A 187 -21.94 -45.68 -29.09
CA SER A 187 -20.64 -45.06 -29.38
C SER A 187 -20.78 -43.55 -29.55
N GLY A 188 -21.89 -43.10 -30.14
CA GLY A 188 -22.25 -41.68 -30.22
C GLY A 188 -22.47 -41.06 -28.85
N GLU A 189 -23.26 -41.70 -27.98
CA GLU A 189 -23.50 -41.23 -26.60
C GLU A 189 -22.22 -41.14 -25.76
N CYS A 190 -21.31 -42.11 -25.88
CA CYS A 190 -20.02 -42.07 -25.18
C CYS A 190 -19.17 -40.88 -25.64
N PHE A 191 -19.09 -40.64 -26.96
CA PHE A 191 -18.34 -39.51 -27.50
C PHE A 191 -18.95 -38.15 -27.11
N LEU A 192 -20.28 -38.00 -27.24
CA LEU A 192 -20.97 -36.77 -26.87
C LEU A 192 -20.80 -36.43 -25.39
N ARG A 193 -20.76 -37.42 -24.52
CA ARG A 193 -20.52 -37.19 -23.09
C ARG A 193 -19.08 -36.85 -22.77
N GLU A 194 -18.11 -37.37 -23.51
CA GLU A 194 -16.73 -36.91 -23.35
C GLU A 194 -16.58 -35.44 -23.75
N LEU A 195 -17.28 -35.00 -24.81
CA LEU A 195 -17.35 -33.59 -25.17
C LEU A 195 -18.03 -32.73 -24.09
N ASP A 196 -19.05 -33.28 -23.43
CA ASP A 196 -19.74 -32.61 -22.31
C ASP A 196 -18.84 -32.47 -21.08
N ASN A 197 -18.12 -33.54 -20.71
CA ASN A 197 -17.11 -33.53 -19.66
C ASN A 197 -16.03 -32.46 -19.94
N ILE A 198 -15.51 -32.39 -21.18
CA ILE A 198 -14.54 -31.36 -21.58
C ILE A 198 -15.14 -29.96 -21.52
N SER A 199 -16.37 -29.77 -21.99
CA SER A 199 -17.07 -28.48 -21.94
C SER A 199 -17.25 -28.00 -20.50
N HIS A 200 -17.56 -28.91 -19.57
CA HIS A 200 -17.67 -28.63 -18.14
C HIS A 200 -16.33 -28.22 -17.52
N ASP A 201 -15.24 -28.94 -17.81
CA ASP A 201 -13.89 -28.58 -17.35
C ASP A 201 -13.47 -27.19 -17.88
N LEU A 202 -13.71 -26.90 -19.17
CA LEU A 202 -13.45 -25.58 -19.76
C LEU A 202 -14.25 -24.48 -19.08
N TYR A 203 -15.52 -24.73 -18.75
CA TYR A 203 -16.35 -23.78 -18.03
C TYR A 203 -15.81 -23.52 -16.62
N SER A 204 -15.41 -24.57 -15.88
CA SER A 204 -14.78 -24.41 -14.56
C SER A 204 -13.53 -23.52 -14.63
N HIS A 205 -12.65 -23.76 -15.61
CA HIS A 205 -11.46 -22.93 -15.81
C HIS A 205 -11.79 -21.47 -16.17
N LEU A 206 -12.85 -21.24 -16.95
CA LEU A 206 -13.33 -19.89 -17.28
C LEU A 206 -13.80 -19.17 -16.02
N THR A 207 -14.63 -19.81 -15.20
CA THR A 207 -15.13 -19.24 -13.93
C THR A 207 -13.98 -18.90 -13.00
N THR A 208 -13.04 -19.83 -12.77
CA THR A 208 -11.86 -19.56 -11.92
C THR A 208 -11.00 -18.42 -12.48
N SER A 209 -10.80 -18.35 -13.79
CA SER A 209 -10.02 -17.26 -14.41
C SER A 209 -10.70 -15.90 -14.24
N SER A 210 -12.04 -15.87 -14.32
CA SER A 210 -12.84 -14.66 -14.08
C SER A 210 -12.78 -14.22 -12.62
N GLU A 211 -12.87 -15.16 -11.67
CA GLU A 211 -12.70 -14.88 -10.24
C GLU A 211 -11.30 -14.31 -9.93
N LEU A 212 -10.26 -14.89 -10.52
CA LEU A 212 -8.88 -14.37 -10.38
C LEU A 212 -8.72 -12.96 -10.98
N LEU A 213 -9.41 -12.66 -12.09
CA LEU A 213 -9.44 -11.31 -12.66
C LEU A 213 -10.13 -10.31 -11.71
N ASN A 214 -11.23 -10.70 -11.07
CA ASN A 214 -11.91 -9.88 -10.07
C ASN A 214 -11.03 -9.65 -8.84
N LEU A 215 -10.43 -10.71 -8.29
CA LEU A 215 -9.48 -10.60 -7.19
C LEU A 215 -8.29 -9.69 -7.55
N SER A 216 -7.79 -9.76 -8.78
CA SER A 216 -6.72 -8.87 -9.25
C SER A 216 -7.15 -7.39 -9.27
N ASN A 217 -8.43 -7.10 -9.56
CA ASN A 217 -8.95 -5.74 -9.49
C ASN A 217 -9.05 -5.26 -8.04
N ASP A 218 -9.47 -6.14 -7.12
CA ASP A 218 -9.54 -5.83 -5.69
C ASP A 218 -8.14 -5.54 -5.12
N ILE A 219 -7.15 -6.37 -5.46
CA ILE A 219 -5.74 -6.16 -5.07
C ILE A 219 -5.24 -4.81 -5.61
N LYS A 220 -5.55 -4.47 -6.87
CA LYS A 220 -5.17 -3.17 -7.44
C LYS A 220 -5.83 -2.01 -6.70
N SER A 221 -7.11 -2.13 -6.37
CA SER A 221 -7.85 -1.13 -5.60
C SER A 221 -7.21 -0.92 -4.22
N MET A 222 -6.88 -2.01 -3.53
CA MET A 222 -6.20 -1.99 -2.25
C MET A 222 -4.81 -1.34 -2.35
N ILE A 223 -3.99 -1.70 -3.34
CA ILE A 223 -2.67 -1.08 -3.55
C ILE A 223 -2.82 0.43 -3.74
N ASN A 224 -3.77 0.87 -4.58
CA ASN A 224 -4.02 2.30 -4.79
C ASN A 224 -4.45 3.01 -3.50
N ALA A 225 -5.34 2.39 -2.70
CA ALA A 225 -5.76 2.95 -1.42
C ALA A 225 -4.58 3.09 -0.44
N ILE A 226 -3.66 2.11 -0.41
CA ILE A 226 -2.47 2.16 0.44
C ILE A 226 -1.49 3.23 -0.02
N LEU A 227 -1.25 3.35 -1.34
CA LEU A 227 -0.40 4.39 -1.90
C LEU A 227 -0.97 5.78 -1.62
N GLU A 228 -2.28 5.96 -1.76
CA GLU A 228 -2.96 7.22 -1.42
C GLU A 228 -2.84 7.55 0.07
N PHE A 229 -3.05 6.57 0.95
CA PHE A 229 -2.85 6.74 2.39
C PHE A 229 -1.41 7.15 2.74
N ARG A 230 -0.41 6.53 2.09
CA ARG A 230 1.01 6.91 2.26
C ARG A 230 1.27 8.32 1.78
N ASN A 231 0.73 8.71 0.62
CA ASN A 231 0.85 10.05 0.07
C ASN A 231 0.25 11.09 1.05
N GLN A 232 -0.95 10.83 1.57
CA GLN A 232 -1.60 11.68 2.57
C GLN A 232 -0.78 11.79 3.86
N ASN A 233 -0.19 10.70 4.34
CA ASN A 233 0.68 10.72 5.51
C ASN A 233 1.96 11.53 5.29
N VAL A 234 2.58 11.42 4.11
CA VAL A 234 3.74 12.25 3.74
C VAL A 234 3.34 13.72 3.66
N MET A 235 2.21 14.04 3.05
CA MET A 235 1.69 15.43 2.99
C MET A 235 1.41 15.98 4.37
N LYS A 236 0.83 15.19 5.29
CA LYS A 236 0.62 15.59 6.68
C LYS A 236 1.94 15.86 7.40
N LYS A 237 2.95 14.98 7.23
CA LYS A 237 4.29 15.17 7.81
C LYS A 237 4.95 16.44 7.27
N ASN A 238 4.89 16.67 5.97
CA ASN A 238 5.41 17.89 5.33
C ASN A 238 4.66 19.13 5.82
N GLY A 239 3.34 19.06 5.98
CA GLY A 239 2.53 20.14 6.55
C GLY A 239 2.94 20.50 7.97
N ILE A 240 3.17 19.50 8.83
CA ILE A 240 3.68 19.71 10.21
C ILE A 240 5.09 20.32 10.18
N GLN A 241 5.96 19.86 9.29
CA GLN A 241 7.31 20.42 9.13
C GLN A 241 7.26 21.88 8.66
N LEU A 242 6.42 22.21 7.68
CA LEU A 242 6.20 23.57 7.20
C LEU A 242 5.65 24.48 8.30
N GLN A 243 4.71 23.99 9.10
CA GLN A 243 4.20 24.74 10.25
C GLN A 243 5.33 25.07 11.25
N ARG A 244 6.19 24.10 11.58
CA ARG A 244 7.36 24.35 12.45
C ARG A 244 8.35 25.34 11.85
N ILE A 245 8.59 25.27 10.54
CA ILE A 245 9.45 26.23 9.84
C ILE A 245 8.85 27.64 9.93
N ALA A 246 7.54 27.78 9.67
CA ALA A 246 6.85 29.07 9.78
C ALA A 246 6.86 29.61 11.22
N GLU A 247 6.66 28.76 12.22
CA GLU A 247 6.78 29.14 13.63
C GLU A 247 8.20 29.63 13.96
N ASN A 248 9.23 28.90 13.54
CA ASN A 248 10.63 29.28 13.76
C ASN A 248 10.99 30.57 13.01
N ASP A 249 10.51 30.76 11.78
CA ASP A 249 10.70 32.00 11.02
C ASP A 249 10.00 33.18 11.71
N SER A 250 8.79 32.99 12.26
CA SER A 250 8.10 34.02 13.03
C SER A 250 8.85 34.40 14.31
N LYS A 251 9.43 33.43 15.02
CA LYS A 251 10.29 33.66 16.18
C LYS A 251 11.57 34.39 15.77
N GLY A 252 12.21 33.95 14.68
CA GLY A 252 13.39 34.60 14.11
C GLY A 252 13.12 36.06 13.75
N LYS A 253 11.99 36.35 13.10
CA LYS A 253 11.56 37.72 12.77
C LYS A 253 11.38 38.60 14.00
N LYS A 254 10.79 38.09 15.09
CA LYS A 254 10.68 38.82 16.36
C LYS A 254 12.06 39.17 16.93
N VAL A 255 12.96 38.18 17.00
CA VAL A 255 14.34 38.39 17.48
C VAL A 255 15.07 39.43 16.62
N VAL A 256 14.94 39.36 15.29
CA VAL A 256 15.55 40.35 14.38
C VAL A 256 14.95 41.74 14.58
N ALA A 257 13.64 41.85 14.79
CA ALA A 257 12.98 43.12 15.09
C ALA A 257 13.48 43.71 16.42
N ASP A 258 13.64 42.88 17.46
CA ASP A 258 14.17 43.30 18.76
C ASP A 258 15.63 43.77 18.64
N ILE A 259 16.47 43.05 17.89
CA ILE A 259 17.85 43.46 17.60
C ILE A 259 17.89 44.79 16.85
N ALA A 260 17.04 44.97 15.84
CA ALA A 260 16.98 46.24 15.09
C ALA A 260 16.55 47.40 16.00
N GLN A 261 15.58 47.17 16.90
CA GLN A 261 15.14 48.17 17.86
C GLN A 261 16.21 48.52 18.88
N TRP A 262 16.92 47.51 19.41
CA TRP A 262 18.05 47.73 20.31
C TRP A 262 19.20 48.46 19.61
N THR A 263 19.54 48.08 18.37
CA THR A 263 20.56 48.75 17.54
C THR A 263 20.18 50.21 17.24
N TYR A 264 18.89 50.48 17.03
CA TYR A 264 18.38 51.84 16.85
C TYR A 264 18.57 52.69 18.10
N ASN A 265 18.23 52.14 19.27
CA ASN A 265 18.43 52.81 20.56
C ASN A 265 19.92 53.03 20.86
N ASP A 266 20.77 52.04 20.57
CA ASP A 266 22.22 52.15 20.73
C ASP A 266 22.79 53.27 19.83
N SER A 267 22.36 53.28 18.57
CA SER A 267 22.69 54.36 17.62
C SER A 267 22.26 55.75 18.12
N ARG A 268 21.11 55.84 18.80
CA ARG A 268 20.63 57.09 19.42
C ARG A 268 21.51 57.50 20.61
N THR A 269 21.88 56.57 21.48
CA THR A 269 22.77 56.83 22.62
C THR A 269 24.13 57.33 22.16
N MET A 270 24.73 56.68 21.15
CA MET A 270 26.00 57.10 20.56
C MET A 270 25.94 58.53 20.01
N ARG A 271 24.85 58.89 19.31
CA ARG A 271 24.65 60.26 18.81
C ARG A 271 24.56 61.28 19.94
N ILE A 272 23.86 60.98 21.03
CA ILE A 272 23.75 61.88 22.19
C ILE A 272 25.11 62.07 22.84
N ALA A 273 25.86 60.99 23.08
CA ALA A 273 27.21 61.07 23.66
C ALA A 273 28.16 61.91 22.80
N THR A 274 28.09 61.74 21.47
CA THR A 274 28.90 62.52 20.51
C THR A 274 28.53 64.00 20.56
N VAL A 275 27.25 64.34 20.67
CA VAL A 275 26.79 65.74 20.81
C VAL A 275 27.31 66.35 22.12
N ILE A 276 27.25 65.64 23.24
CA ILE A 276 27.79 66.11 24.53
C ILE A 276 29.30 66.35 24.41
N ALA A 277 30.06 65.40 23.86
CA ALA A 277 31.49 65.56 23.63
C ALA A 277 31.81 66.77 22.74
N MET A 278 31.00 67.03 21.71
CA MET A 278 31.19 68.15 20.79
C MET A 278 31.00 69.54 21.44
N PHE A 279 30.22 69.62 22.51
CA PHE A 279 30.13 70.83 23.36
C PHE A 279 31.25 70.90 24.40
N TYR A 280 31.59 69.77 25.01
CA TYR A 280 32.53 69.73 26.12
C TYR A 280 33.99 69.91 25.66
N LEU A 281 34.37 69.27 24.57
CA LEU A 281 35.76 69.23 24.09
C LEU A 281 36.31 70.63 23.73
N PRO A 282 35.57 71.52 23.04
CA PRO A 282 36.01 72.90 22.83
C PRO A 282 36.04 73.72 24.11
N ALA A 283 35.06 73.55 25.00
CA ALA A 283 35.00 74.26 26.27
C ALA A 283 36.20 73.89 27.16
N SER A 284 36.52 72.60 27.27
CA SER A 284 37.70 72.12 28.00
C SER A 284 39.01 72.64 27.41
N LEU A 285 39.13 72.75 26.08
CA LEU A 285 40.33 73.32 25.44
C LEU A 285 40.51 74.80 25.76
N VAL A 286 39.43 75.59 25.75
CA VAL A 286 39.48 76.99 26.17
C VAL A 286 39.81 77.09 27.66
N PHE A 287 39.12 76.34 28.52
CA PHE A 287 39.42 76.35 29.96
C PHE A 287 40.87 75.97 30.24
N ALA A 288 41.43 74.95 29.57
CA ALA A 288 42.83 74.55 29.74
C ALA A 288 43.82 75.64 29.29
N LEU A 289 43.60 76.26 28.12
CA LEU A 289 44.47 77.34 27.62
C LEU A 289 44.46 78.59 28.51
N PHE A 290 43.32 78.88 29.12
CA PHE A 290 43.16 80.09 29.93
C PHE A 290 43.22 79.85 31.45
N SER A 291 43.32 78.59 31.91
CA SER A 291 43.33 78.22 33.34
C SER A 291 44.48 78.86 34.11
N THR A 292 45.60 79.13 33.45
CA THR A 292 46.81 79.68 34.08
C THR A 292 46.90 81.20 34.01
N CYS A 293 46.01 81.86 33.28
CA CYS A 293 46.12 83.29 32.97
C CYS A 293 45.18 84.19 33.79
N PHE A 294 44.24 83.62 34.56
CA PHE A 294 43.18 84.41 35.21
C PHE A 294 43.26 84.53 36.73
N VAL A 295 44.16 83.80 37.40
CA VAL A 295 44.27 83.82 38.87
C VAL A 295 45.73 83.96 39.29
N GLU A 296 46.11 85.16 39.72
CA GLU A 296 47.38 85.40 40.43
C GLU A 296 47.10 85.59 41.93
N LEU A 297 47.82 84.83 42.77
CA LEU A 297 47.78 84.95 44.22
C LEU A 297 48.79 86.01 44.66
N HIS A 298 48.30 87.13 45.19
CA HIS A 298 49.16 88.17 45.75
C HIS A 298 49.77 87.70 47.08
N GLY A 299 51.08 87.85 47.24
CA GLY A 299 51.80 87.51 48.45
C GLY A 299 51.43 88.45 49.61
N SER A 300 50.81 87.89 50.64
CA SER A 300 50.34 88.51 51.89
C SER A 300 49.07 89.38 51.77
N GLY A 301 47.94 88.84 52.26
CA GLY A 301 46.66 89.55 52.40
C GLY A 301 45.56 89.02 51.47
N THR A 302 44.47 88.54 52.04
CA THR A 302 43.33 87.87 51.38
C THR A 302 42.66 88.72 50.30
N GLY A 303 43.05 88.52 49.04
CA GLY A 303 42.38 89.12 47.89
C GLY A 303 42.70 88.35 46.60
N LEU A 304 41.73 87.63 46.07
CA LEU A 304 41.80 86.96 44.77
C LEU A 304 41.47 88.00 43.69
N LEU A 305 42.46 88.46 42.92
CA LEU A 305 42.22 89.41 41.83
C LEU A 305 41.87 88.64 40.55
N VAL A 306 40.62 88.80 40.14
CA VAL A 306 40.06 88.25 38.92
C VAL A 306 40.33 89.25 37.78
N HIS A 307 41.11 88.87 36.77
CA HIS A 307 41.39 89.74 35.61
C HIS A 307 40.11 90.13 34.85
N LYS A 308 40.01 91.40 34.43
CA LYS A 308 38.84 91.98 33.75
C LYS A 308 38.55 91.37 32.36
N GLU A 309 39.46 90.57 31.81
CA GLU A 309 39.41 90.02 30.44
C GLU A 309 38.73 88.64 30.31
N ILE A 310 38.10 88.13 31.39
CA ILE A 310 37.35 86.86 31.37
C ILE A 310 36.27 86.81 30.29
N TRP A 311 35.77 87.97 29.85
CA TRP A 311 34.83 88.05 28.73
C TRP A 311 35.40 87.44 27.43
N ILE A 312 36.71 87.53 27.17
CA ILE A 312 37.33 86.97 25.95
C ILE A 312 37.22 85.44 25.94
N ALA A 313 37.45 84.79 27.09
CA ALA A 313 37.28 83.35 27.24
C ALA A 313 35.81 82.93 27.00
N MET A 314 34.85 83.65 27.59
CA MET A 314 33.41 83.41 27.36
C MET A 314 33.00 83.58 25.89
N LEU A 315 33.53 84.61 25.21
CA LEU A 315 33.26 84.84 23.80
C LEU A 315 33.83 83.72 22.92
N SER A 316 35.06 83.26 23.21
CA SER A 316 35.71 82.18 22.44
C SER A 316 34.96 80.84 22.55
N ILE A 317 34.45 80.50 23.74
CA ILE A 317 33.60 79.32 23.96
C ILE A 317 32.31 79.43 23.13
N LEU A 318 31.66 80.60 23.15
CA LEU A 318 30.43 80.85 22.40
C LEU A 318 30.62 80.71 20.89
N VAL A 319 31.74 81.22 20.36
CA VAL A 319 32.08 81.12 18.93
C VAL A 319 32.38 79.68 18.53
N LEU A 320 33.17 78.94 19.32
CA LEU A 320 33.52 77.54 19.05
C LEU A 320 32.30 76.61 19.12
N ILE A 321 31.46 76.78 20.14
CA ILE A 321 30.21 76.03 20.29
C ILE A 321 29.24 76.37 19.16
N GLY A 322 29.09 77.66 18.83
CA GLY A 322 28.26 78.12 17.71
C GLY A 322 28.71 77.54 16.37
N GLY A 323 30.02 77.57 16.10
CA GLY A 323 30.63 77.01 14.89
C GLY A 323 30.41 75.50 14.77
N ASN A 324 30.67 74.74 15.84
CA ASN A 324 30.43 73.30 15.88
C ASN A 324 28.94 72.95 15.68
N SER A 325 28.03 73.73 16.28
CA SER A 325 26.59 73.52 16.14
C SER A 325 26.09 73.79 14.72
N ILE A 326 26.58 74.85 14.07
CA ILE A 326 26.27 75.18 12.67
C ILE A 326 26.81 74.09 11.72
N PHE A 327 28.02 73.59 11.97
CA PHE A 327 28.60 72.49 11.20
C PHE A 327 27.77 71.21 11.32
N LEU A 328 27.37 70.82 12.54
CA LEU A 328 26.47 69.68 12.76
C LEU A 328 25.12 69.85 12.04
N TRP A 329 24.54 71.05 12.10
CA TRP A 329 23.28 71.33 11.43
C TRP A 329 23.41 71.21 9.92
N LEU A 330 24.48 71.74 9.33
CA LEU A 330 24.80 71.59 7.91
C LEU A 330 25.04 70.13 7.52
N TRP A 331 25.77 69.37 8.33
CA TRP A 331 26.03 67.94 8.10
C TRP A 331 24.75 67.11 8.15
N ASN A 332 23.92 67.31 9.17
CA ASN A 332 22.64 66.60 9.34
C ASN A 332 21.65 66.95 8.22
N ARG A 333 21.62 68.22 7.77
CA ARG A 333 20.79 68.65 6.63
C ARG A 333 21.24 68.02 5.32
N ARG A 334 22.55 67.84 5.11
CA ARG A 334 23.11 67.12 3.94
C ARG A 334 22.82 65.61 4.02
N GLY A 335 22.87 65.01 5.21
CA GLY A 335 22.55 63.60 5.44
C GLY A 335 21.10 63.25 5.13
N ARG A 336 20.11 64.06 5.59
CA ARG A 336 18.68 63.80 5.32
C ARG A 336 18.31 63.81 3.84
N LYS A 337 19.02 64.57 2.99
CA LYS A 337 18.78 64.60 1.54
C LYS A 337 19.23 63.32 0.83
N ARG A 338 20.12 62.51 1.43
CA ARG A 338 20.58 61.23 0.85
C ARG A 338 19.67 60.04 1.14
N TYR A 339 18.78 60.13 2.13
CA TYR A 339 17.84 59.05 2.51
C TYR A 339 16.39 59.30 2.06
N ALA A 340 16.11 60.41 1.37
CA ALA A 340 14.79 60.73 0.84
C ALA A 340 14.72 60.45 -0.68
N HIS A 341 14.61 59.18 -1.07
CA HIS A 341 14.06 58.71 -2.35
C HIS A 341 13.68 57.22 -2.24
N PRO A 342 12.76 56.69 -3.08
CA PRO A 342 11.44 56.24 -2.67
C PRO A 342 11.31 54.71 -2.68
N SER A 343 10.79 54.11 -1.62
CA SER A 343 10.40 52.69 -1.63
C SER A 343 8.98 52.54 -1.08
N GLN A 344 8.00 52.83 -1.93
CA GLN A 344 6.66 52.24 -1.85
C GLN A 344 5.97 52.34 -3.23
N LYS A 345 6.39 51.44 -4.12
CA LYS A 345 5.56 50.87 -5.20
C LYS A 345 5.98 49.41 -5.36
N ALA A 346 5.26 48.53 -4.68
CA ALA A 346 5.05 47.13 -5.01
C ALA A 346 3.79 46.69 -4.27
#